data_AF-A0AAE3ZDC1-F1
#
_entry.id   AF-A0AAE3ZDC1-F1
#
_cell.length_a   1.000
_cell.length_b   1.000
_cell.length_c   1.000
_cell.angle_alpha   90.00
_cell.angle_beta   90.00
_cell.angle_gamma   90.00
#
_symmetry.space_group_name_H-M   'P 1'
#
loop_
_entity.id
_entity.type
_entity.pdbx_description
1 polymer ?
#
loop_
_entity_poly.entity_id
_entity_poly.type
_entity_poly.pdbx_seq_one_letter_code
_entity_poly.pdbx_strand_id
1 'polypeptide(L)' 'MSTESHIKPHMYRRGGETEAERIARCARSCYRCGHEEPEALVLDAHEAVCDGIRPDERGQHR' A
#
# COMPACT_ATOMS: atom_id res chain seq x y z
N MET A 1 3.20 12.88 -21.87
CA MET A 1 2.01 12.02 -21.84
C MET A 1 2.12 11.13 -20.61
N SER A 2 1.00 10.97 -19.92
CA SER A 2 0.89 10.81 -18.47
C SER A 2 1.42 9.49 -17.91
N THR A 3 1.98 9.57 -16.70
CA THR A 3 2.51 8.48 -15.86
C THR A 3 1.41 7.54 -15.33
N GLU A 4 0.42 7.21 -16.14
CA GLU A 4 -0.76 6.43 -15.72
C GLU A 4 -0.52 4.92 -15.69
N SER A 5 0.64 4.44 -16.14
CA SER A 5 0.92 3.00 -16.26
C SER A 5 1.46 2.33 -14.99
N HIS A 6 1.62 3.06 -13.88
CA HIS A 6 2.13 2.49 -12.60
C HIS A 6 1.09 2.40 -11.49
N ILE A 7 -0.13 2.91 -11.70
CA ILE A 7 -1.19 2.83 -10.71
C ILE A 7 -1.76 1.41 -10.73
N LYS A 8 -1.65 0.70 -9.62
CA LYS A 8 -2.05 -0.70 -9.55
C LYS A 8 -3.56 -0.86 -9.53
N PRO A 9 -4.09 -2.01 -9.96
CA PRO A 9 -5.53 -2.27 -10.01
C PRO A 9 -6.28 -1.96 -8.71
N HIS A 10 -5.70 -2.30 -7.56
CA HIS A 10 -6.30 -2.06 -6.23
C HIS A 10 -6.29 -0.57 -5.80
N MET A 11 -5.54 0.28 -6.50
CA MET A 11 -5.49 1.73 -6.27
C MET A 11 -6.47 2.52 -7.15
N TYR A 12 -7.12 1.87 -8.12
CA TYR A 12 -8.11 2.55 -8.96
C TYR A 12 -9.37 2.93 -8.20
N ARG A 13 -10.06 3.93 -8.75
CA ARG A 13 -11.34 4.35 -8.21
C ARG A 13 -12.38 3.23 -8.37
N ARG A 14 -13.03 2.80 -7.29
CA ARG A 14 -14.17 1.87 -7.30
C ARG A 14 -15.47 2.62 -7.64
N GLY A 15 -16.42 1.92 -8.26
CA GLY A 15 -17.72 2.52 -8.61
C GLY A 15 -18.45 3.02 -7.36
N GLY A 16 -18.86 4.29 -7.38
CA GLY A 16 -19.60 4.92 -6.27
C GLY A 16 -18.74 5.51 -5.15
N GLU A 17 -17.41 5.27 -5.12
CA GLU A 17 -16.56 5.90 -4.11
C GLU A 17 -16.21 7.33 -4.50
N THR A 18 -16.12 8.23 -3.51
CA THR A 18 -15.60 9.58 -3.64
C THR A 18 -14.07 9.58 -3.72
N GLU A 19 -13.48 10.69 -4.12
CA GLU A 19 -12.01 10.83 -4.11
C GLU A 19 -11.43 10.75 -2.70
N ALA A 20 -12.12 11.31 -1.70
CA ALA A 20 -11.72 11.22 -0.31
C ALA A 20 -11.71 9.77 0.20
N GLU A 21 -12.75 8.98 -0.14
CA GLU A 21 -12.81 7.56 0.19
C GLU A 21 -11.73 6.75 -0.51
N ARG A 22 -11.45 7.05 -1.79
CA ARG A 22 -10.32 6.45 -2.51
C ARG A 22 -9.00 6.72 -1.79
N ILE A 23 -8.74 7.98 -1.44
CA ILE A 23 -7.50 8.37 -0.74
C ILE A 23 -7.40 7.68 0.62
N ALA A 24 -8.47 7.66 1.41
CA ALA A 24 -8.50 7.02 2.73
C ALA A 24 -8.34 5.49 2.66
N ARG A 25 -8.83 4.85 1.60
CA ARG A 25 -8.60 3.43 1.33
C ARG A 25 -7.15 3.19 0.91
N CYS A 26 -6.65 3.94 -0.08
CA CYS A 26 -5.29 3.79 -0.57
C CYS A 26 -4.25 4.07 0.51
N ALA A 27 -4.51 5.00 1.45
CA ALA A 27 -3.65 5.27 2.60
C ALA A 27 -3.53 4.10 3.59
N ARG A 28 -4.41 3.10 3.48
CA ARG A 28 -4.44 1.89 4.30
C ARG A 28 -4.19 0.61 3.49
N SER A 29 -3.88 0.76 2.21
CA SER A 29 -3.68 -0.36 1.29
C SER A 29 -2.21 -0.40 0.88
N CYS A 30 -1.61 -1.58 0.93
CA CYS A 30 -0.23 -1.77 0.51
C CYS A 30 -0.10 -1.37 -0.95
N TYR A 31 0.79 -0.41 -1.24
CA TYR A 31 1.03 0.02 -2.61
C TYR A 31 1.58 -1.11 -3.48
N ARG A 32 2.06 -2.22 -2.88
CA ARG A 32 2.61 -3.34 -3.62
C ARG A 32 1.58 -4.34 -4.09
N CYS A 33 0.79 -4.87 -3.17
CA CYS A 33 -0.08 -6.03 -3.36
C CYS A 33 -1.57 -5.73 -3.11
N GLY A 34 -1.91 -4.56 -2.56
CA GLY A 34 -3.27 -4.16 -2.24
C GLY A 34 -3.82 -4.72 -0.94
N HIS A 35 -2.96 -5.28 -0.08
CA HIS A 35 -3.33 -5.73 1.26
C HIS A 35 -3.76 -4.55 2.13
N GLU A 36 -4.90 -4.65 2.79
CA GLU A 36 -5.47 -3.56 3.59
C GLU A 36 -5.16 -3.79 5.09
N GLU A 37 -4.59 -2.78 5.76
CA GLU A 37 -4.31 -2.82 7.20
C GLU A 37 -4.97 -1.64 7.92
N PRO A 38 -5.56 -1.86 9.12
CA PRO A 38 -6.23 -0.80 9.87
C PRO A 38 -5.24 0.18 10.52
N GLU A 39 -4.02 -0.29 10.81
CA GLU A 39 -2.98 0.47 11.50
C GLU A 39 -1.82 0.79 10.56
N ALA A 40 -1.42 2.07 10.51
CA ALA A 40 -0.33 2.53 9.64
C ALA A 40 0.99 1.82 9.91
N LEU A 41 1.32 1.55 11.19
CA LEU A 41 2.55 0.83 11.56
C LEU A 41 2.59 -0.61 11.03
N VAL A 42 1.43 -1.27 10.97
CA VAL A 42 1.32 -2.64 10.44
C VAL A 42 1.43 -2.61 8.92
N LEU A 43 0.85 -1.59 8.28
CA LEU A 43 0.99 -1.36 6.85
C LEU A 43 2.46 -1.13 6.46
N ASP A 44 3.18 -0.28 7.18
CA ASP A 44 4.59 0.00 6.92
C ASP A 44 5.45 -1.27 7.02
N ALA A 45 5.21 -2.10 8.04
CA ALA A 45 5.90 -3.39 8.19
C ALA A 45 5.58 -4.34 7.04
N HIS A 46 4.31 -4.40 6.61
CA HIS A 46 3.90 -5.18 5.46
C HIS A 46 4.56 -4.67 4.16
N GLU A 47 4.61 -3.36 3.95
CA GLU A 47 5.22 -2.74 2.78
C GLU A 47 6.72 -3.02 2.72
N ALA A 48 7.44 -2.94 3.85
CA ALA A 48 8.84 -3.33 3.94
C ALA A 48 9.06 -4.79 3.47
N VAL A 49 8.23 -5.72 3.96
CA VAL A 49 8.30 -7.14 3.54
C VAL A 49 7.98 -7.28 2.05
N CYS A 50 6.95 -6.60 1.56
CA CYS A 50 6.61 -6.53 0.15
C CYS A 50 7.77 -5.99 -0.68
N ASP A 51 8.56 -5.06 -0.14
CA ASP A 51 9.79 -4.50 -0.72
C ASP A 51 10.99 -5.42 -0.74
N GLY A 52 10.83 -6.64 -0.24
CA GLY A 52 11.93 -7.56 -0.09
C GLY A 52 12.92 -7.10 1.00
N ILE A 53 12.56 -6.06 1.76
CA ILE A 53 13.24 -5.69 3.00
C ILE A 53 12.79 -6.74 4.01
N ARG A 54 13.51 -7.86 4.04
CA ARG A 54 13.34 -8.84 5.10
C ARG A 54 13.84 -8.22 6.39
N PRO A 55 13.03 -8.15 7.46
CA PRO A 55 13.59 -7.87 8.77
C PRO A 55 14.64 -8.94 9.04
N ASP A 56 15.84 -8.53 9.47
CA ASP A 56 16.80 -9.49 9.96
C ASP A 56 16.20 -10.22 11.18
N GLU A 57 16.79 -11.34 11.58
CA GLU A 57 16.32 -12.18 12.70
C GLU A 57 16.26 -11.43 14.06
N ARG A 58 16.69 -10.16 14.07
CA ARG A 58 16.76 -9.25 15.22
C ARG A 58 15.91 -7.98 15.05
N GLY A 59 15.09 -7.89 13.99
CA GLY A 59 14.20 -6.75 13.75
C GLY A 59 14.91 -5.46 13.29
N GLN A 60 16.12 -5.53 12.74
CA GLN A 60 16.81 -4.38 12.15
C GLN A 60 16.79 -4.43 10.63
N HIS A 61 16.43 -3.30 10.01
CA HIS A 61 16.46 -3.10 8.57
C HIS A 61 17.92 -2.95 8.10
N ARG A 62 18.33 -3.73 7.10
CA ARG A 62 19.63 -3.62 6.41
C ARG A 62 19.49 -2.92 5.07
#